data_AF-A0A7S2QNI4-F1
#
_entry.id   AF-A0A7S2QNI4-F1
#
_cell.length_a   1.000
_cell.length_b   1.000
_cell.length_c   1.000
_cell.angle_alpha   90.00
_cell.angle_beta   90.00
_cell.angle_gamma   90.00
#
_symmetry.space_group_name_H-M   'P 1'
#
loop_
_entity.id
_entity.type
_entity.pdbx_description
1 polymer ?
#
loop_
_entity_poly.entity_id
_entity_poly.type
_entity_poly.pdbx_seq_one_letter_code
_entity_poly.pdbx_strand_id
1 'polypeptide(L)'
;EESNWAAYVGVLPESHRHLPKYWPPSTVDIYLKGSQFPSYAEEQRELARQAFGSIGAGATGLSWEAFEWGWDVTATRSMDLGPNAGLSDTLALFPLLDLALHGDPPNVRCIFDADIRALRVTAVRAIAAG
;
A
#
# COMPACT_ATOMS: atom_id res chain seq x y z
N GLU A 1 -3.27 -7.08 22.24
CA GLU A 1 -4.63 -6.56 21.95
C GLU A 1 -4.80 -5.06 22.24
N GLU A 2 -3.81 -4.34 22.80
CA GLU A 2 -3.92 -2.88 23.04
C GLU A 2 -3.20 -2.04 21.98
N SER A 3 -3.54 -2.22 20.70
CA SER A 3 -3.06 -1.27 19.67
C SER A 3 -4.06 -0.13 19.50
N ASN A 4 -3.60 1.12 19.57
CA ASN A 4 -4.40 2.30 19.21
C ASN A 4 -4.92 2.23 17.76
N TRP A 5 -4.30 1.38 16.93
CA TRP A 5 -4.68 1.17 15.53
C TRP A 5 -5.49 -0.11 15.30
N ALA A 6 -5.91 -0.83 16.35
CA ALA A 6 -6.63 -2.11 16.20
C ALA A 6 -7.89 -1.97 15.32
N ALA A 7 -8.66 -0.89 15.50
CA ALA A 7 -9.83 -0.60 14.69
C ALA A 7 -9.48 -0.37 13.21
N TYR A 8 -8.37 0.33 12.94
CA TYR A 8 -7.89 0.56 11.57
C TYR A 8 -7.37 -0.74 10.94
N VAL A 9 -6.58 -1.52 11.67
CA VAL A 9 -6.09 -2.82 11.18
C VAL A 9 -7.25 -3.74 10.82
N GLY A 10 -8.35 -3.70 11.58
CA GLY A 10 -9.57 -4.48 11.31
C GLY A 10 -10.34 -4.09 10.04
N VAL A 11 -10.05 -2.93 9.42
CA VAL A 11 -10.66 -2.54 8.13
C VAL A 11 -9.75 -2.77 6.94
N LEU A 12 -8.49 -3.17 7.17
CA LEU A 12 -7.55 -3.50 6.10
C LEU A 12 -8.02 -4.77 5.36
N PRO A 13 -7.71 -4.89 4.06
CA PRO A 13 -8.07 -6.09 3.31
C PRO A 13 -7.36 -7.31 3.89
N GLU A 14 -8.12 -8.40 4.09
CA GLU A 14 -7.56 -9.68 4.55
C GLU A 14 -6.60 -10.30 3.53
N SER A 15 -6.74 -9.94 2.25
CA SER A 15 -5.85 -10.44 1.19
C SER A 15 -5.69 -9.48 0.02
N HIS A 16 -4.56 -9.59 -0.66
CA HIS A 16 -4.23 -8.84 -1.88
C HIS A 16 -4.20 -9.73 -3.12
N ARG A 17 -5.01 -10.80 -3.17
CA ARG A 17 -5.01 -11.80 -4.28
C ARG A 17 -5.25 -11.21 -5.67
N HIS A 18 -5.75 -9.98 -5.75
CA HIS A 18 -5.92 -9.24 -7.00
C HIS A 18 -4.58 -8.75 -7.59
N LEU A 19 -3.50 -8.66 -6.81
CA LEU A 19 -2.17 -8.28 -7.29
C LEU A 19 -1.59 -9.37 -8.20
N PRO A 20 -0.96 -9.03 -9.35
CA PRO A 20 -0.53 -10.05 -10.30
C PRO A 20 0.53 -11.03 -9.78
N LYS A 21 1.29 -10.68 -8.73
CA LYS A 21 2.23 -11.61 -8.07
C LYS A 21 1.54 -12.82 -7.43
N TYR A 22 0.21 -12.79 -7.25
CA TYR A 22 -0.60 -13.90 -6.75
C TYR A 22 -1.37 -14.64 -7.84
N TRP A 23 -1.28 -14.19 -9.09
CA TRP A 23 -1.99 -14.84 -10.18
C TRP A 23 -1.31 -16.15 -10.58
N PRO A 24 -2.07 -17.13 -11.10
CA PRO A 24 -1.48 -18.31 -11.71
C PRO A 24 -0.52 -17.90 -12.84
N PRO A 25 0.61 -18.60 -13.04
CA PRO A 25 1.55 -18.31 -14.13
C PRO A 25 0.88 -18.27 -15.50
N SER A 26 -0.07 -19.17 -15.75
CA SER A 26 -0.84 -19.18 -17.01
C SER A 26 -1.65 -17.89 -17.22
N THR A 27 -2.19 -17.28 -16.17
CA THR A 27 -2.90 -16.00 -16.26
C THR A 27 -1.94 -14.86 -16.58
N VAL A 28 -0.78 -14.83 -15.92
CA VAL A 28 0.27 -13.84 -16.18
C VAL A 28 0.76 -13.93 -17.62
N ASP A 29 1.02 -15.13 -18.12
CA ASP A 29 1.46 -15.36 -19.50
C ASP A 29 0.42 -14.94 -20.55
N ILE A 30 -0.87 -15.11 -20.26
CA ILE A 30 -1.94 -14.73 -21.19
C ILE A 30 -2.07 -13.20 -21.26
N TYR A 31 -2.04 -12.51 -20.12
CA TYR A 31 -2.40 -11.08 -20.06
C TYR A 31 -1.21 -10.13 -20.04
N LEU A 32 -0.05 -10.57 -19.57
CA LEU A 32 1.10 -9.70 -19.30
C LEU A 32 2.34 -10.06 -20.14
N LYS A 33 2.26 -11.08 -20.99
CA LYS A 33 3.36 -11.45 -21.89
C LYS A 33 3.71 -10.31 -22.84
N GLY A 34 5.01 -10.00 -22.91
CA GLY A 34 5.54 -8.89 -23.69
C GLY A 34 5.59 -7.56 -22.93
N SER A 35 5.00 -7.48 -21.73
CA SER A 35 5.25 -6.37 -20.81
C SER A 35 6.43 -6.67 -19.89
N GLN A 36 6.99 -5.63 -19.26
CA GLN A 36 8.01 -5.78 -18.21
C GLN A 36 7.41 -6.14 -16.84
N PHE A 37 6.07 -6.18 -16.74
CA PHE A 37 5.37 -6.33 -15.46
C PHE A 37 5.66 -7.66 -14.75
N PRO A 38 5.71 -8.82 -15.43
CA PRO A 38 6.02 -10.09 -14.75
C PRO A 38 7.39 -10.06 -14.05
N SER A 39 8.43 -9.60 -14.74
CA SER A 39 9.77 -9.48 -14.18
C SER A 39 9.82 -8.50 -13.01
N TYR A 40 9.12 -7.37 -13.13
CA TYR A 40 8.98 -6.42 -12.02
C TYR A 40 8.29 -7.04 -10.80
N ALA A 41 7.21 -7.80 -10.99
CA ALA A 41 6.50 -8.46 -9.90
C ALA A 41 7.36 -9.52 -9.19
N GLU A 42 8.19 -10.25 -9.95
CA GLU A 42 9.17 -11.20 -9.40
C GLU A 42 10.25 -10.48 -8.58
N GLU A 43 10.81 -9.38 -9.11
CA GLU A 43 11.80 -8.55 -8.42
C GLU A 43 11.27 -8.01 -7.09
N GLN A 44 10.05 -7.44 -7.09
CA GLN A 44 9.43 -6.92 -5.87
C GLN A 44 9.21 -8.02 -4.82
N ARG A 45 8.86 -9.24 -5.26
CA ARG A 45 8.68 -10.37 -4.35
C ARG A 45 9.99 -10.84 -3.75
N GLU A 46 11.05 -10.85 -4.55
CA GLU A 46 12.39 -11.21 -4.08
C GLU A 46 12.94 -10.16 -3.09
N LEU A 47 12.72 -8.87 -3.35
CA LEU A 47 13.03 -7.80 -2.40
C LEU A 47 12.31 -8.00 -1.05
N ALA A 48 11.02 -8.34 -1.08
CA ALA A 48 10.27 -8.64 0.14
C ALA A 48 10.85 -9.86 0.89
N ARG A 49 11.28 -10.91 0.18
CA ARG A 49 11.93 -12.09 0.79
C ARG A 49 13.24 -11.74 1.46
N GLN A 50 14.07 -10.94 0.79
CA GLN A 50 15.34 -10.47 1.36
C GLN A 50 15.11 -9.61 2.60
N ALA A 51 14.11 -8.73 2.58
CA ALA A 51 13.72 -7.92 3.73
C ALA A 51 13.22 -8.78 4.91
N PHE A 52 12.40 -9.81 4.65
CA PHE A 52 11.98 -10.74 5.70
C PHE A 52 13.16 -11.51 6.29
N GLY A 53 14.09 -11.96 5.44
CA GLY A 53 15.32 -12.62 5.88
C GLY A 53 16.19 -11.73 6.76
N SER A 54 16.32 -10.44 6.42
CA SER A 54 17.18 -9.50 7.16
C SER A 54 16.62 -9.08 8.52
N ILE A 55 15.29 -9.09 8.69
CA ILE A 55 14.62 -8.81 9.97
C ILE A 55 14.79 -10.00 10.97
N GLY A 56 15.37 -11.11 10.52
CA GLY A 56 15.62 -12.29 11.34
C GLY A 56 14.37 -13.14 11.47
N ALA A 57 13.89 -13.67 10.34
CA ALA A 57 12.85 -14.69 10.26
C ALA A 57 13.14 -15.86 11.21
N GLY A 58 12.56 -15.80 12.42
CA GLY A 58 12.83 -16.73 13.52
C GLY A 58 12.89 -16.07 14.90
N ALA A 59 13.31 -14.81 15.00
CA ALA A 59 13.43 -14.10 16.29
C ALA A 59 12.11 -13.50 16.79
N THR A 60 11.13 -13.29 15.91
CA THR A 60 9.88 -12.56 16.20
C THR A 60 8.63 -13.44 16.19
N GLY A 61 8.73 -14.70 15.76
CA GLY A 61 7.55 -15.55 15.50
C GLY A 61 6.68 -15.09 14.33
N LEU A 62 7.12 -14.08 13.55
CA LEU A 62 6.42 -13.58 12.37
C LEU A 62 6.51 -14.58 11.22
N SER A 63 5.37 -15.02 10.69
CA SER A 63 5.34 -15.87 9.50
C SER A 63 5.61 -15.06 8.22
N TRP A 64 6.05 -15.74 7.16
CA TRP A 64 6.22 -15.11 5.86
C TRP A 64 4.91 -14.50 5.36
N GLU A 65 3.78 -15.18 5.55
CA GLU A 65 2.46 -14.73 5.10
C GLU A 65 2.05 -13.44 5.79
N ALA A 66 2.29 -13.33 7.10
CA ALA A 66 2.00 -12.11 7.85
C ALA A 66 2.90 -10.93 7.43
N PHE A 67 4.18 -11.21 7.15
CA PHE A 67 5.09 -10.21 6.61
C PHE A 67 4.69 -9.75 5.21
N GLU A 68 4.42 -10.70 4.30
CA GLU A 68 4.04 -10.42 2.92
C GLU A 68 2.71 -9.64 2.86
N TRP A 69 1.76 -9.95 3.75
CA TRP A 69 0.54 -9.17 3.89
C TRP A 69 0.82 -7.72 4.31
N GLY A 70 1.67 -7.49 5.32
CA GLY A 70 2.02 -6.14 5.77
C GLY A 70 2.79 -5.34 4.70
N TRP A 71 3.65 -6.02 3.94
CA TRP A 71 4.33 -5.45 2.78
C TRP A 71 3.33 -4.96 1.74
N ASP A 72 2.31 -5.77 1.43
CA ASP A 72 1.29 -5.42 0.44
C ASP A 72 0.36 -4.31 0.89
N VAL A 73 -0.04 -4.31 2.17
CA VAL A 73 -0.75 -3.16 2.76
C VAL A 73 0.07 -1.90 2.53
N THR A 74 1.36 -1.93 2.85
CA THR A 74 2.23 -0.76 2.67
C THR A 74 2.33 -0.37 1.20
N ALA A 75 2.59 -1.31 0.29
CA ALA A 75 2.75 -1.03 -1.14
C ALA A 75 1.48 -0.49 -1.81
N THR A 76 0.29 -0.86 -1.31
CA THR A 76 -0.99 -0.50 -1.95
C THR A 76 -1.76 0.62 -1.26
N ARG A 77 -1.51 0.87 0.04
CA ARG A 77 -2.25 1.84 0.86
C ARG A 77 -1.41 2.98 1.38
N SER A 78 -0.08 2.86 1.39
CA SER A 78 0.77 3.93 1.92
C SER A 78 0.85 5.11 0.96
N MET A 79 1.07 6.28 1.54
CA MET A 79 1.42 7.48 0.81
C MET A 79 2.83 7.91 1.17
N ASP A 80 3.60 8.28 0.15
CA ASP A 80 4.83 9.01 0.34
C ASP A 80 4.49 10.46 0.70
N LEU A 81 4.86 10.86 1.91
CA LEU A 81 4.72 12.24 2.36
C LEU A 81 5.80 13.15 1.78
N GLY A 82 6.94 12.55 1.41
CA GLY A 82 8.06 13.19 0.77
C GLY A 82 8.56 14.47 1.46
N PRO A 83 9.42 15.24 0.76
CA PRO A 83 9.97 16.48 1.30
C PRO A 83 8.90 17.55 1.56
N ASN A 84 7.71 17.42 0.99
CA ASN A 84 6.60 18.36 1.18
C ASN A 84 6.06 18.37 2.62
N ALA A 85 6.24 17.27 3.35
CA ALA A 85 5.95 17.21 4.79
C ALA A 85 7.18 17.51 5.68
N GLY A 86 8.32 17.86 5.08
CA GLY A 86 9.60 17.99 5.78
C GLY A 86 10.15 16.65 6.27
N LEU A 87 9.66 15.53 5.72
CA LEU A 87 10.08 14.17 6.08
C LEU A 87 10.84 13.57 4.89
N SER A 88 12.02 13.00 5.13
CA SER A 88 12.71 12.23 4.10
C SER A 88 12.15 10.81 4.05
N ASP A 89 11.78 10.35 2.86
CA ASP A 89 11.48 8.94 2.53
C ASP A 89 10.54 8.25 3.53
N THR A 90 9.49 8.94 3.95
CA THR A 90 8.52 8.41 4.91
C THR A 90 7.25 7.99 4.20
N LEU A 91 7.06 6.68 4.10
CA LEU A 91 5.77 6.06 3.80
C LEU A 91 4.91 6.05 5.06
N ALA A 92 3.68 6.52 4.95
CA ALA A 92 2.72 6.49 6.04
C ALA A 92 1.36 5.97 5.57
N LEU A 93 0.67 5.28 6.47
CA LEU A 93 -0.70 4.84 6.30
C LEU A 93 -1.64 5.89 6.94
N PHE A 94 -2.67 6.28 6.19
CA PHE A 94 -3.64 7.29 6.61
C PHE A 94 -5.03 6.68 6.68
N PRO A 95 -5.50 6.27 7.87
CA PRO A 95 -6.83 5.72 8.04
C PRO A 95 -7.90 6.66 7.47
N LEU A 96 -8.94 6.08 6.88
CA LEU A 96 -10.03 6.76 6.13
C LEU A 96 -9.62 7.27 4.76
N LEU A 97 -8.42 7.85 4.62
CA LEU A 97 -7.94 8.33 3.33
C LEU A 97 -7.60 7.17 2.40
N ASP A 98 -6.95 6.13 2.91
CA ASP A 98 -6.56 4.95 2.16
C ASP A 98 -7.74 4.10 1.65
N LEU A 99 -8.96 4.40 2.11
CA LEU A 99 -10.21 3.84 1.58
C LEU A 99 -10.65 4.49 0.27
N ALA A 100 -10.17 5.70 -0.03
CA ALA A 100 -10.48 6.39 -1.26
C ALA A 100 -9.89 5.64 -2.47
N LEU A 101 -10.70 5.50 -3.52
CA LEU A 101 -10.25 4.88 -4.76
C LEU A 101 -9.55 5.92 -5.65
N HIS A 102 -8.52 5.47 -6.36
CA HIS A 102 -7.92 6.26 -7.43
C HIS A 102 -8.91 6.41 -8.59
N GLY A 103 -9.04 7.62 -9.12
CA GLY A 103 -9.87 7.91 -10.29
C GLY A 103 -9.13 8.84 -11.24
N ASP A 104 -9.32 8.62 -12.53
CA ASP A 104 -8.76 9.47 -13.60
C ASP A 104 -9.91 10.05 -14.45
N PRO A 105 -10.10 11.37 -14.50
CA PRO A 105 -9.30 12.39 -13.82
C PRO A 105 -9.66 12.51 -12.32
N PRO A 106 -8.74 12.96 -11.45
CA PRO A 106 -8.93 12.96 -10.00
C PRO A 106 -10.00 13.96 -9.55
N ASN A 107 -10.89 13.53 -8.65
CA ASN A 107 -11.96 14.37 -8.08
C ASN A 107 -11.60 15.00 -6.74
N VAL A 108 -10.55 14.51 -6.08
CA VAL A 108 -9.99 15.04 -4.83
C VAL A 108 -8.49 15.29 -4.98
N ARG A 109 -7.96 16.21 -4.17
CA ARG A 109 -6.52 16.43 -3.99
C ARG A 109 -6.19 16.28 -2.51
N CYS A 110 -5.09 15.62 -2.23
CA CYS A 110 -4.54 15.46 -0.88
C CYS A 110 -3.25 16.30 -0.76
N ILE A 111 -3.16 17.15 0.26
CA ILE A 111 -1.99 17.99 0.55
C ILE A 111 -1.68 17.88 2.04
N PHE A 112 -0.42 17.74 2.42
CA PHE A 112 -0.01 17.87 3.82
C PHE A 112 -0.04 19.33 4.25
N ASP A 113 -0.83 19.63 5.28
CA ASP A 113 -0.89 20.94 5.91
C ASP A 113 -0.02 20.92 7.18
N ALA A 114 1.08 21.67 7.14
CA ALA A 114 2.07 21.72 8.21
C ALA A 114 1.56 22.43 9.48
N ASP A 115 0.61 23.35 9.35
CA ASP A 115 0.10 24.14 10.48
C ASP A 115 -0.76 23.27 11.39
N ILE A 116 -1.61 22.42 10.79
CA ILE A 116 -2.44 21.46 11.53
C ILE A 116 -1.80 20.07 11.64
N ARG A 117 -0.63 19.87 11.02
CA ARG A 117 0.11 18.60 10.94
C ARG A 117 -0.76 17.43 10.49
N ALA A 118 -1.55 17.66 9.45
CA ALA A 118 -2.51 16.67 8.94
C ALA A 118 -2.60 16.73 7.42
N LEU A 119 -3.05 15.63 6.82
CA LEU A 119 -3.46 15.64 5.41
C LEU A 119 -4.80 16.34 5.26
N ARG A 120 -4.85 17.36 4.40
CA ARG A 120 -6.07 18.01 3.96
C ARG A 120 -6.50 17.42 2.61
N VAL A 121 -7.72 16.89 2.59
CA VAL A 121 -8.37 16.38 1.38
C VAL A 121 -9.39 17.40 0.91
N THR A 122 -9.25 17.87 -0.33
CA THR A 122 -10.13 18.89 -0.92
C THR A 122 -10.70 18.38 -2.22
N ALA A 123 -12.02 18.50 -2.41
CA ALA A 123 -12.65 18.23 -3.70
C ALA A 123 -12.15 19.24 -4.74
N VAL A 124 -11.69 18.76 -5.89
CA VAL A 124 -11.25 19.61 -7.02
C VAL A 124 -12.30 19.73 -8.12
N ARG A 125 -13.45 19.08 -7.92
CA ARG A 125 -14.65 19.17 -8.76
C ARG A 125 -15.89 18.94 -7.92
N ALA A 126 -17.07 19.26 -8.46
CA ALA A 126 -18.33 18.93 -7.82
C ALA A 126 -18.49 17.40 -7.70
N ILE A 127 -18.87 16.94 -6.52
CA ILE A 127 -19.18 15.53 -6.24
C ILE A 127 -20.66 15.50 -5.85
N ALA A 128 -21.49 14.86 -6.68
CA ALA A 128 -22.90 14.68 -6.36
C ALA A 128 -23.05 13.71 -5.18
N ALA A 129 -24.15 13.83 -4.44
CA ALA A 129 -24.48 12.85 -3.40
C ALA A 129 -24.86 11.51 -4.06
N GLY A 130 -24.30 10.41 -3.56
CA GLY A 130 -24.53 9.04 -4.05
C GLY A 130 -23.25 8.23 -4.05
#